data_AF-A0A8T1WW24-F1
#
_entry.id   AF-A0A8T1WW24-F1
#
_cell.length_a   1.000
_cell.length_b   1.000
_cell.length_c   1.000
_cell.angle_alpha   90.00
_cell.angle_beta   90.00
_cell.angle_gamma   90.00
#
_symmetry.space_group_name_H-M   'P 1'
#
loop_
_entity.id
_entity.type
_entity.pdbx_description
1 polymer ?
#
loop_
_entity_poly.entity_id
_entity_poly.type
_entity_poly.pdbx_seq_one_letter_code
_entity_poly.pdbx_strand_id
1 'polypeptide(L)'
;MSHDGVGTAVTFAGSSQIGKWNKMPQLNRLDHLAVIGVTLHTQVLDLYLGHVKLLASLPSSSASRRLADSPAAVVQLDTAILSLAAATTSVETKSDLEALCESPKNSYAASYCTKMLAAAPTTRRLRG
;
A
#
# COMPACT_ATOMS: atom_id res chain seq x y z
N MET A 1 -19.80 6.69 4.56
CA MET A 1 -19.52 5.71 3.50
C MET A 1 -19.70 4.29 4.03
N SER A 2 -20.95 3.87 4.33
CA SER A 2 -21.26 2.53 4.85
C SER A 2 -21.59 1.51 3.75
N HIS A 3 -21.69 1.96 2.50
CA HIS A 3 -21.99 1.14 1.33
C HIS A 3 -21.10 1.58 0.15
N ASP A 4 -20.63 0.61 -0.62
CA ASP A 4 -19.99 0.80 -1.93
C ASP A 4 -20.75 -0.04 -2.96
N GLY A 5 -21.31 0.61 -3.98
CA GLY A 5 -22.14 0.02 -5.03
C GLY A 5 -23.52 -0.50 -4.59
N VAL A 6 -23.59 -1.48 -3.69
CA VAL A 6 -24.84 -2.10 -3.15
C VAL A 6 -24.60 -2.83 -1.81
N GLY A 7 -23.36 -3.18 -1.46
CA GLY A 7 -23.01 -4.02 -0.31
C GLY A 7 -22.59 -3.25 0.94
N THR A 8 -22.81 -3.83 2.13
CA THR A 8 -22.35 -3.24 3.40
C THR A 8 -20.82 -3.27 3.49
N ALA A 9 -20.22 -2.12 3.83
CA ALA A 9 -18.80 -2.02 4.14
C ALA A 9 -18.54 -2.31 5.62
N VAL A 10 -17.56 -3.16 5.90
CA VAL A 10 -17.09 -3.51 7.24
C VAL A 10 -15.59 -3.28 7.32
N THR A 11 -15.10 -2.77 8.45
CA THR A 11 -13.66 -2.67 8.67
C THR A 11 -13.04 -4.06 8.73
N PHE A 12 -11.98 -4.28 7.97
CA PHE A 12 -11.22 -5.52 8.06
C PHE A 12 -10.48 -5.57 9.40
N ALA A 13 -10.79 -6.57 10.23
CA ALA A 13 -10.21 -6.76 11.56
C ALA A 13 -9.39 -8.07 11.62
N GLY A 14 -8.68 -8.40 10.53
CA GLY A 14 -7.96 -9.65 10.38
C GLY A 14 -8.81 -10.82 9.87
N SER A 15 -10.10 -10.60 9.59
CA SER A 15 -10.92 -11.58 8.89
C SER A 15 -11.86 -10.98 7.85
N SER A 16 -11.96 -11.66 6.72
CA SER A 16 -12.84 -11.28 5.60
C SER A 16 -14.25 -11.80 5.83
N GLN A 17 -15.23 -10.91 5.73
CA GLN A 17 -16.65 -11.27 5.74
C GLN A 17 -17.15 -11.43 4.31
N ILE A 18 -17.59 -12.64 3.95
CA ILE A 18 -18.15 -12.95 2.64
C ILE A 18 -19.41 -12.11 2.38
N GLY A 19 -19.56 -11.63 1.13
CA GLY A 19 -20.71 -10.80 0.71
C GLY A 19 -20.67 -9.36 1.24
N LYS A 20 -19.57 -8.93 1.85
CA LYS A 20 -19.36 -7.56 2.34
C LYS A 20 -18.07 -6.97 1.79
N TRP A 21 -18.01 -5.65 1.74
CA TRP A 21 -16.79 -4.93 1.42
C TRP A 21 -15.90 -4.85 2.66
N ASN A 22 -14.79 -5.58 2.64
CA ASN A 22 -13.81 -5.56 3.73
C ASN A 22 -12.87 -4.38 3.53
N LYS A 23 -13.16 -3.28 4.22
CA LYS A 23 -12.39 -2.03 4.12
C LYS A 23 -11.03 -2.22 4.80
N MET A 24 -9.98 -2.15 3.98
CA MET A 24 -8.58 -2.21 4.41
C MET A 24 -8.10 -0.84 4.93
N PRO A 25 -6.98 -0.79 5.66
CA PRO A 25 -6.33 0.47 6.02
C PRO A 25 -6.05 1.34 4.80
N GLN A 26 -6.23 2.65 4.95
CA GLN A 26 -5.98 3.59 3.87
C GLN A 26 -4.48 3.72 3.60
N LEU A 27 -4.10 3.60 2.33
CA LEU A 27 -2.75 3.85 1.85
C LEU A 27 -2.64 5.36 1.52
N ASN A 28 -1.94 6.11 2.38
CA ASN A 28 -1.78 7.56 2.23
C ASN A 28 -0.51 7.91 1.45
N ARG A 29 -0.47 9.12 0.89
CA ARG A 29 0.71 9.69 0.20
C ARG A 29 1.24 8.81 -0.93
N LEU A 30 0.31 8.13 -1.60
CA LEU A 30 0.55 7.33 -2.80
C LEU A 30 -0.40 7.82 -3.88
N ASP A 31 0.16 8.15 -5.04
CA ASP A 31 -0.63 8.38 -6.24
C ASP A 31 -1.08 7.06 -6.87
N HIS A 32 -1.86 7.18 -7.95
CA HIS A 32 -2.44 6.04 -8.66
C HIS A 32 -1.39 5.11 -9.28
N LEU A 33 -0.23 5.63 -9.69
CA LEU A 33 0.83 4.82 -10.31
C LEU A 33 1.68 4.14 -9.25
N ALA A 34 1.79 4.74 -8.07
CA ALA A 34 2.61 4.21 -7.01
C ALA A 34 2.10 2.87 -6.47
N VAL A 35 0.77 2.71 -6.33
CA VAL A 35 0.17 1.46 -5.84
C VAL A 35 0.41 0.27 -6.79
N ILE A 36 0.65 0.51 -8.08
CA ILE A 36 0.96 -0.54 -9.07
C ILE A 36 2.47 -0.74 -9.27
N GLY A 37 3.30 -0.14 -8.42
CA GLY A 37 4.76 -0.33 -8.44
C GLY A 37 5.53 0.63 -9.36
N VAL A 38 4.85 1.61 -9.97
CA VAL A 38 5.52 2.72 -10.66
C VAL A 38 5.79 3.81 -9.62
N THR A 39 6.76 3.53 -8.76
CA THR A 39 7.13 4.37 -7.61
C THR A 39 8.60 4.22 -7.27
N LEU A 40 9.07 5.09 -6.38
CA LEU A 40 10.36 4.99 -5.71
C LEU A 40 10.31 4.07 -4.49
N HIS A 41 9.11 3.81 -3.95
CA HIS A 41 8.91 2.99 -2.75
C HIS A 41 8.84 1.50 -3.09
N THR A 42 9.92 0.77 -2.80
CA THR A 42 9.99 -0.69 -3.00
C THR A 42 9.07 -1.47 -2.05
N GLN A 43 8.66 -0.85 -0.93
CA GLN A 43 7.76 -1.43 0.08
C GLN A 43 6.40 -1.82 -0.50
N VAL A 44 6.01 -1.26 -1.65
CA VAL A 44 4.81 -1.69 -2.38
C VAL A 44 4.86 -3.17 -2.74
N LEU A 45 6.05 -3.75 -2.98
CA LEU A 45 6.18 -5.18 -3.24
C LEU A 45 5.74 -6.02 -2.03
N ASP A 46 6.14 -5.62 -0.82
CA ASP A 46 5.77 -6.33 0.41
C ASP A 46 4.26 -6.28 0.67
N LEU A 47 3.61 -5.17 0.26
CA LEU A 47 2.15 -5.05 0.29
C LEU A 47 1.48 -6.13 -0.59
N TYR A 48 1.99 -6.36 -1.80
CA TYR A 48 1.50 -7.42 -2.69
C TYR A 48 1.80 -8.81 -2.15
N LEU A 49 2.98 -9.04 -1.57
CA LEU A 49 3.32 -10.33 -0.94
C LEU A 49 2.40 -10.64 0.24
N GLY A 50 2.10 -9.65 1.08
CA GLY A 50 1.13 -9.76 2.16
C GLY A 50 -0.28 -10.07 1.64
N HIS A 51 -0.72 -9.37 0.59
CA HIS A 51 -2.02 -9.62 -0.05
C HIS A 51 -2.14 -11.03 -0.60
N VAL A 52 -1.13 -11.53 -1.32
CA VAL A 52 -1.15 -12.90 -1.88
C VAL A 52 -1.30 -13.93 -0.77
N LYS A 53 -0.61 -13.78 0.36
CA LYS A 53 -0.75 -14.69 1.51
C LYS A 53 -2.13 -14.58 2.17
N LEU A 54 -2.69 -13.39 2.27
CA LEU A 54 -4.05 -13.20 2.77
C LEU A 54 -5.08 -13.87 1.85
N LEU A 55 -4.96 -13.68 0.53
CA LEU A 55 -5.84 -14.30 -0.45
C LEU A 55 -5.71 -15.83 -0.47
N ALA A 56 -4.48 -16.35 -0.34
CA ALA A 56 -4.23 -17.78 -0.26
C ALA A 56 -4.77 -18.43 1.03
N SER A 57 -4.96 -17.66 2.10
CA SER A 57 -5.55 -18.16 3.35
C SER A 57 -7.08 -18.08 3.41
N LEU A 58 -7.73 -17.58 2.36
CA LEU A 58 -9.18 -17.54 2.27
C LEU A 58 -9.77 -18.96 2.34
N PRO A 59 -10.90 -19.16 3.03
CA PRO A 59 -11.52 -20.47 3.14
C PRO A 59 -12.05 -20.91 1.76
N SER A 60 -11.77 -22.15 1.38
CA SER A 60 -12.22 -22.74 0.10
C SER A 60 -13.71 -23.09 0.08
N SER A 61 -14.37 -23.13 1.24
CA SER A 61 -15.82 -23.36 1.35
C SER A 61 -16.44 -22.39 2.35
N SER A 62 -17.70 -22.02 2.09
CA SER A 62 -18.50 -21.14 2.94
C SER A 62 -18.88 -21.75 4.31
N ALA A 63 -18.59 -23.04 4.52
CA ALA A 63 -18.85 -23.77 5.77
C ALA A 63 -17.91 -23.37 6.91
N SER A 64 -16.66 -23.00 6.60
CA SER A 64 -15.72 -22.39 7.56
C SER A 64 -15.76 -20.86 7.38
N ARG A 65 -16.55 -20.19 8.23
CA ARG A 65 -16.80 -18.74 8.17
C ARG A 65 -15.64 -17.86 8.68
N ARG A 66 -14.58 -18.47 9.19
CA ARG A 66 -13.33 -17.79 9.54
C ARG A 66 -12.32 -18.15 8.47
N LEU A 67 -11.46 -17.19 8.08
CA LEU A 67 -10.19 -17.55 7.44
C LEU A 67 -9.61 -18.70 8.26
N ALA A 68 -9.07 -19.72 7.59
CA ALA A 68 -8.19 -20.64 8.28
C ALA A 68 -7.21 -19.75 9.05
N ASP A 69 -7.20 -19.82 10.38
CA ASP A 69 -6.53 -18.87 11.26
C ASP A 69 -5.11 -18.61 10.72
N SER A 70 -4.95 -17.55 9.92
CA SER A 70 -3.69 -17.17 9.31
C SER A 70 -3.27 -15.83 9.88
N PRO A 71 -3.09 -15.75 11.21
CA PRO A 71 -2.63 -14.53 11.86
C PRO A 71 -1.30 -14.10 11.24
N ALA A 72 -0.48 -15.04 10.76
CA ALA A 72 0.75 -14.75 10.04
C ALA A 72 0.52 -13.93 8.75
N ALA A 73 -0.51 -14.24 7.95
CA ALA A 73 -0.79 -13.50 6.72
C ALA A 73 -1.29 -12.08 7.03
N VAL A 74 -2.16 -11.94 8.03
CA VAL A 74 -2.67 -10.63 8.50
C VAL A 74 -1.51 -9.78 9.04
N VAL A 75 -0.69 -10.34 9.94
CA VAL A 75 0.48 -9.65 10.52
C VAL A 75 1.45 -9.19 9.44
N GLN A 76 1.69 -10.04 8.43
CA GLN A 76 2.57 -9.66 7.33
C GLN A 76 1.99 -8.50 6.51
N LEU A 77 0.69 -8.53 6.21
CA LEU A 77 0.04 -7.43 5.49
C LEU A 77 0.07 -6.13 6.31
N ASP A 78 -0.23 -6.19 7.60
CA ASP A 78 -0.18 -5.02 8.49
C ASP A 78 1.24 -4.46 8.57
N THR A 79 2.25 -5.33 8.69
CA THR A 79 3.67 -4.93 8.69
C THR A 79 4.05 -4.24 7.38
N ALA A 80 3.60 -4.77 6.23
CA ALA A 80 3.86 -4.16 4.93
C ALA A 80 3.18 -2.80 4.78
N ILE A 81 1.94 -2.65 5.25
CA ILE A 81 1.21 -1.37 5.26
C ILE A 81 1.97 -0.35 6.12
N LEU A 82 2.41 -0.74 7.32
CA LEU A 82 3.18 0.14 8.21
C LEU A 82 4.53 0.54 7.61
N SER A 83 5.24 -0.40 6.97
CA SER A 83 6.51 -0.13 6.29
C SER A 83 6.33 0.85 5.12
N LEU A 84 5.31 0.65 4.30
CA LEU A 84 4.98 1.54 3.19
C LEU A 84 4.54 2.93 3.69
N ALA A 85 3.74 2.99 4.75
CA ALA A 85 3.36 4.25 5.38
C ALA A 85 4.59 5.00 5.91
N ALA A 86 5.50 4.31 6.61
CA ALA A 86 6.75 4.91 7.08
C ALA A 86 7.59 5.46 5.92
N ALA A 87 7.79 4.67 4.87
CA ALA A 87 8.58 5.08 3.70
C ALA A 87 7.97 6.26 2.93
N THR A 88 6.65 6.30 2.79
CA THR A 88 5.96 7.43 2.13
C THR A 88 5.94 8.67 3.00
N THR A 89 5.90 8.52 4.34
CA THR A 89 5.98 9.66 5.27
C THR A 89 7.39 10.22 5.44
N SER A 90 8.44 9.44 5.21
CA SER A 90 9.83 9.91 5.35
C SER A 90 10.25 10.90 4.26
N VAL A 91 9.49 11.01 3.17
CA VAL A 91 9.73 11.95 2.08
C VAL A 91 8.90 13.21 2.31
N GLU A 92 9.43 14.16 3.08
CA GLU A 92 8.72 15.41 3.40
C GLU A 92 9.22 16.60 2.59
N THR A 93 10.49 16.59 2.19
CA THR A 93 11.18 17.72 1.55
C THR A 93 11.75 17.32 0.20
N LYS A 94 12.12 18.33 -0.60
CA LYS A 94 12.84 18.08 -1.86
C LYS A 94 14.16 17.35 -1.63
N SER A 95 14.87 17.65 -0.54
CA SER A 95 16.12 16.97 -0.18
C SER A 95 15.91 15.49 0.11
N ASP A 96 14.78 15.12 0.73
CA ASP A 96 14.47 13.70 0.98
C ASP A 96 14.17 12.97 -0.33
N LEU A 97 13.49 13.63 -1.27
CA LEU A 97 13.25 13.11 -2.61
C LEU A 97 14.55 12.97 -3.41
N GLU A 98 15.46 13.94 -3.32
CA GLU A 98 16.79 13.87 -3.94
C GLU A 98 17.59 12.69 -3.41
N ALA A 99 17.62 12.50 -2.09
CA ALA A 99 18.28 11.35 -1.45
C ALA A 99 17.66 10.02 -1.90
N LEU A 100 16.32 9.94 -1.98
CA LEU A 100 15.64 8.73 -2.48
C LEU A 100 15.95 8.45 -3.96
N CYS A 101 16.27 9.51 -4.73
CA CYS A 101 16.57 9.44 -6.15
C CYS A 101 18.06 9.28 -6.50
N GLU A 102 18.95 9.22 -5.51
CA GLU A 102 20.40 9.13 -5.73
C GLU A 102 20.81 7.81 -6.42
N SER A 103 20.07 6.72 -6.16
CA SER A 103 20.35 5.39 -6.71
C SER A 103 19.06 4.71 -7.19
N PRO A 104 18.49 5.14 -8.34
CA PRO A 104 17.26 4.57 -8.85
C PRO A 104 17.48 3.10 -9.24
N LYS A 105 16.58 2.23 -8.77
CA LYS A 105 16.67 0.77 -8.99
C LYS A 105 16.65 0.34 -10.46
N ASN A 106 16.03 1.14 -11.34
CA ASN A 106 15.94 0.89 -12.78
C ASN A 106 15.66 2.19 -13.56
N SER A 107 15.63 2.10 -14.90
CA SER A 107 15.38 3.24 -15.79
C SER A 107 13.99 3.88 -15.62
N TYR A 108 12.98 3.10 -15.22
CA TYR A 108 11.65 3.63 -14.91
C TYR A 108 11.66 4.48 -13.65
N ALA A 109 12.30 4.00 -12.58
CA ALA A 109 12.50 4.75 -11.34
C ALA A 109 13.33 6.03 -11.58
N ALA A 110 14.36 5.95 -12.43
CA ALA A 110 15.14 7.13 -12.83
C ALA A 110 14.27 8.17 -13.55
N SER A 111 13.46 7.74 -14.51
CA SER A 111 12.53 8.61 -15.24
C SER A 111 11.46 9.22 -14.32
N TYR A 112 10.98 8.42 -13.35
CA TYR A 112 10.03 8.86 -12.34
C TYR A 112 10.66 9.94 -11.44
N CYS A 113 11.87 9.71 -10.96
CA CYS A 113 12.67 10.67 -10.20
C CYS A 113 12.83 12.00 -10.93
N THR A 114 13.22 11.99 -12.21
CA THR A 114 13.35 13.22 -13.00
C THR A 114 12.05 14.00 -13.06
N LYS A 115 10.91 13.34 -13.29
CA LYS A 115 9.60 13.99 -13.34
C LYS A 115 9.19 14.55 -11.99
N MET A 116 9.36 13.78 -10.91
CA MET A 116 9.01 14.21 -9.56
C MET A 116 9.89 15.37 -9.08
N LEU A 117 11.19 15.34 -9.34
CA LEU A 117 12.12 16.42 -8.98
C LEU A 117 11.85 17.71 -9.79
N ALA A 118 11.46 17.58 -11.06
CA ALA A 118 11.07 18.73 -11.89
C ALA A 118 9.74 19.34 -11.44
N ALA A 119 8.80 18.52 -10.99
CA ALA A 119 7.50 18.96 -10.46
C ALA A 119 7.56 19.39 -8.98
N ALA A 120 8.63 19.04 -8.26
CA ALA A 120 8.78 19.35 -6.85
C ALA A 120 8.80 20.87 -6.66
N PRO A 121 7.89 21.44 -5.83
CA PRO A 121 7.88 22.86 -5.59
C PRO A 121 9.20 23.30 -4.92
N THR A 122 9.64 24.53 -5.21
CA THR A 122 10.81 25.16 -4.55
C THR A 122 10.59 25.42 -3.05
N THR A 123 9.37 25.23 -2.56
CA THR A 123 9.02 25.34 -1.15
C THR A 123 9.53 24.15 -0.32
N ARG A 124 9.85 24.40 0.95
CA ARG A 124 10.50 23.45 1.87
C ARG A 124 9.77 22.10 2.05
N ARG A 125 8.46 22.00 1.80
CA ARG A 125 7.68 20.75 1.96
C ARG A 125 6.98 20.31 0.67
N LEU A 126 7.06 19.02 0.39
CA LEU A 126 6.26 18.31 -0.61
C LEU A 126 4.85 18.13 -0.04
N ARG A 127 3.81 18.48 -0.80
CA ARG A 127 2.43 18.16 -0.43
C ARG A 127 2.20 16.68 -0.71
N GLY A 128 1.88 15.93 0.34
CA GLY A 128 1.55 14.51 0.29
C GLY A 128 0.14 14.23 -0.17
#